data_AF-A0A3N1S6X5-F1
#
_entry.id   AF-A0A3N1S6X5-F1
#
_cell.length_a   1.000
_cell.length_b   1.000
_cell.length_c   1.000
_cell.angle_alpha   90.00
_cell.angle_beta   90.00
_cell.angle_gamma   90.00
#
_symmetry.space_group_name_H-M   'P 1'
#
loop_
_entity.id
_entity.type
_entity.pdbx_description
1 polymer ?
#
loop_
_entity_poly.entity_id
_entity_poly.type
_entity_poly.pdbx_seq_one_letter_code
_entity_poly.pdbx_strand_id
1 'polypeptide(L)'
;MPLRESVGLVSVERGQGGGGCGRTTHVVADAPHDLRSGRAGRRAGAGRVTIARMPASQPTVLATSGGHRAGARARVLFDSLVHHAVDLSGVHGRRPRILYLGTAVGDAEHVTARMHEAARVAGFDLTPLHLFPMPNVDDVEGTLLDHDVVWVMGGSVANLLAVWRVHGLDRALRRAWRAGVVLSGVSAGSICWFEGGATDSYGPELRPVADALGFLPYGNGVHYDSDPGRRPLIHRLVADGTLPTAHCTDDGVGLVYHGTRLVEAVTESAGKGAYVVTCEGDGVREERLEPRLLPPVRY
;
A
#
# COMPACT_ATOMS: atom_id res chain seq x y z
N MET A 1 -17.29 -13.23 56.09
CA MET A 1 -18.29 -13.48 55.05
C MET A 1 -17.81 -12.78 53.77
N PRO A 2 -17.18 -13.48 52.83
CA PRO A 2 -17.06 -13.02 51.44
C PRO A 2 -18.02 -13.82 50.55
N LEU A 3 -18.75 -13.10 49.71
CA LEU A 3 -19.67 -13.65 48.72
C LEU A 3 -18.89 -14.33 47.60
N ARG A 4 -19.30 -15.56 47.29
CA ARG A 4 -18.93 -16.33 46.11
C ARG A 4 -19.71 -15.77 44.92
N GLU A 5 -19.02 -15.48 43.83
CA GLU A 5 -19.63 -15.57 42.50
C GLU A 5 -18.72 -16.41 41.59
N SER A 6 -19.27 -17.57 41.23
CA SER A 6 -18.77 -18.54 40.27
C SER A 6 -19.17 -18.08 38.87
N VAL A 7 -18.20 -17.92 37.97
CA VAL A 7 -18.47 -17.84 36.54
C VAL A 7 -17.80 -19.04 35.87
N GLY A 8 -18.62 -19.87 35.23
CA GLY A 8 -18.25 -21.15 34.66
C GLY A 8 -17.29 -21.02 33.48
N LEU A 9 -16.31 -21.92 33.45
CA LEU A 9 -15.55 -22.22 32.25
C LEU A 9 -16.47 -22.88 31.22
N VAL A 10 -16.63 -22.24 30.07
CA VAL A 10 -17.11 -22.90 28.85
C VAL A 10 -15.88 -23.35 28.08
N SER A 11 -15.60 -24.65 28.14
CA SER A 11 -14.65 -25.32 27.27
C SER A 11 -15.19 -25.30 25.84
N VAL A 12 -14.49 -24.62 24.93
CA VAL A 12 -14.73 -24.76 23.50
C VAL A 12 -13.75 -25.81 22.97
N GLU A 13 -14.26 -27.02 22.73
CA GLU A 13 -13.56 -28.03 21.95
C GLU A 13 -13.30 -27.47 20.54
N ARG A 14 -12.02 -27.32 20.18
CA ARG A 14 -11.63 -27.10 18.78
C ARG A 14 -11.61 -28.45 18.10
N GLY A 15 -12.63 -28.71 17.28
CA GLY A 15 -12.62 -29.79 16.31
C GLY A 15 -11.40 -29.64 15.38
N GLN A 16 -10.61 -30.70 15.28
CA GLN A 16 -9.63 -30.88 14.22
C GLN A 16 -10.38 -31.08 12.91
N GLY A 17 -10.49 -30.02 12.11
CA GLY A 17 -10.87 -30.09 10.71
C GLY A 17 -9.68 -29.70 9.86
N GLY A 18 -9.01 -30.70 9.26
CA GLY A 18 -8.02 -30.48 8.21
C GLY A 18 -8.71 -29.87 6.99
N GLY A 19 -8.60 -28.55 6.85
CA GLY A 19 -9.04 -27.82 5.67
C GLY A 19 -7.84 -27.54 4.78
N GLY A 20 -7.44 -28.52 3.97
CA GLY A 20 -6.56 -28.28 2.84
C GLY A 20 -7.19 -27.30 1.84
N CYS A 21 -6.35 -26.73 0.97
CA CYS A 21 -6.62 -25.59 0.10
C CYS A 21 -7.98 -25.65 -0.65
N GLY A 22 -9.03 -25.13 -0.03
CA GLY A 22 -10.40 -25.12 -0.55
C GLY A 22 -10.65 -23.88 -1.40
N ARG A 23 -11.05 -24.07 -2.66
CA ARG A 23 -11.40 -22.99 -3.59
C ARG A 23 -12.68 -22.27 -3.14
N THR A 24 -12.58 -21.01 -2.71
CA THR A 24 -13.73 -20.13 -2.54
C THR A 24 -13.92 -19.29 -3.79
N THR A 25 -14.92 -19.62 -4.61
CA THR A 25 -15.39 -18.78 -5.72
C THR A 25 -16.50 -17.85 -5.21
N HIS A 26 -16.25 -16.54 -5.17
CA HIS A 26 -17.30 -15.54 -4.92
C HIS A 26 -18.00 -15.18 -6.23
N VAL A 27 -19.31 -15.47 -6.30
CA VAL A 27 -20.22 -15.04 -7.36
C VAL A 27 -20.73 -13.64 -7.00
N VAL A 28 -20.42 -12.64 -7.83
CA VAL A 28 -20.99 -11.29 -7.73
C VAL A 28 -22.26 -11.26 -8.59
N ALA A 29 -23.39 -10.93 -7.98
CA ALA A 29 -24.65 -10.68 -8.69
C ALA A 29 -24.83 -9.17 -8.88
N ASP A 30 -24.92 -8.75 -10.14
CA ASP A 30 -25.34 -7.40 -10.55
C ASP A 30 -26.86 -7.36 -10.79
N ALA A 31 -27.51 -6.29 -10.37
CA ALA A 31 -28.82 -5.89 -10.89
C ALA A 31 -28.93 -4.36 -10.95
N PRO A 32 -29.43 -3.77 -12.05
CA PRO A 32 -29.46 -2.32 -12.24
C PRO A 32 -30.77 -1.70 -11.74
N HIS A 33 -30.69 -0.43 -11.29
CA HIS A 33 -31.86 0.42 -11.21
C HIS A 33 -31.69 1.66 -12.09
N ASP A 34 -32.62 1.75 -13.04
CA ASP A 34 -32.83 2.80 -14.01
C ASP A 34 -33.79 3.85 -13.43
N LEU A 35 -33.43 5.14 -13.43
CA LEU A 35 -34.39 6.24 -13.33
C LEU A 35 -33.91 7.46 -14.13
N ARG A 36 -34.73 7.81 -15.12
CA ARG A 36 -34.65 9.02 -15.95
C ARG A 36 -35.21 10.24 -15.22
N SER A 37 -34.61 11.40 -15.50
CA SER A 37 -35.25 12.62 -16.06
C SER A 37 -34.79 13.92 -15.39
N GLY A 38 -34.53 14.95 -16.21
CA GLY A 38 -34.28 16.32 -15.76
C GLY A 38 -33.38 17.13 -16.68
N ARG A 39 -33.92 17.70 -17.77
CA ARG A 39 -33.25 18.72 -18.60
C ARG A 39 -33.39 20.09 -17.94
N ALA A 40 -32.29 20.82 -17.76
CA ALA A 40 -32.27 22.29 -17.86
C ALA A 40 -30.85 22.77 -18.20
N GLY A 41 -30.71 23.48 -19.31
CA GLY A 41 -29.44 23.91 -19.86
C GLY A 41 -28.82 25.11 -19.15
N ARG A 42 -27.49 25.21 -19.25
CA ARG A 42 -26.73 26.47 -19.23
C ARG A 42 -25.52 26.31 -20.15
N ARG A 43 -25.35 27.27 -21.05
CA ARG A 43 -24.23 27.38 -21.99
C ARG A 43 -22.93 27.57 -21.21
N ALA A 44 -22.01 26.63 -21.32
CA ALA A 44 -20.62 26.81 -20.91
C ALA A 44 -19.79 27.25 -22.12
N GLY A 45 -19.01 28.32 -21.96
CA GLY A 45 -18.03 28.75 -22.95
C GLY A 45 -17.02 27.63 -23.21
N ALA A 46 -16.55 27.55 -24.46
CA ALA A 46 -15.50 26.63 -24.87
C ALA A 46 -14.16 27.02 -24.24
N GLY A 47 -14.00 26.70 -22.95
CA GLY A 47 -12.68 26.53 -22.36
C GLY A 47 -12.06 25.30 -23.00
N ARG A 48 -10.84 25.44 -23.53
CA ARG A 48 -10.01 24.28 -23.90
C ARG A 48 -10.00 23.34 -22.70
N VAL A 49 -10.62 22.18 -22.82
CA VAL A 49 -10.39 21.06 -21.92
C VAL A 49 -8.96 20.65 -22.17
N THR A 50 -8.04 21.19 -21.37
CA THR A 50 -6.73 20.57 -21.22
C THR A 50 -7.05 19.19 -20.69
N ILE A 51 -6.94 18.17 -21.52
CA ILE A 51 -6.99 16.78 -21.04
C ILE A 51 -5.89 16.73 -20.00
N ALA A 52 -6.27 16.67 -18.72
CA ALA A 52 -5.34 16.46 -17.63
C ALA A 52 -4.59 15.19 -18.02
N ARG A 53 -3.33 15.36 -18.41
CA ARG A 53 -2.49 14.26 -18.84
C ARG A 53 -2.38 13.38 -17.61
N MET A 54 -3.02 12.20 -17.67
CA MET A 54 -2.88 11.19 -16.63
C MET A 54 -1.38 11.02 -16.35
N PRO A 55 -0.93 11.02 -15.07
CA PRO A 55 0.48 10.86 -14.76
C PRO A 55 1.03 9.57 -15.39
N ALA A 56 0.61 8.42 -14.88
CA ALA A 56 0.81 7.14 -15.56
C ALA A 56 -0.29 6.92 -16.63
N SER A 57 0.06 6.21 -17.71
CA SER A 57 -0.87 5.88 -18.80
C SER A 57 -1.96 4.87 -18.40
N GLN A 58 -1.83 4.25 -17.23
CA GLN A 58 -2.75 3.26 -16.67
C GLN A 58 -2.59 3.22 -15.14
N PRO A 59 -3.51 2.56 -14.40
CA PRO A 59 -3.36 2.42 -12.95
C PRO A 59 -2.07 1.68 -12.61
N THR A 60 -1.25 2.27 -11.75
CA THR A 60 0.08 1.75 -11.40
C THR A 60 0.27 1.71 -9.90
N VAL A 61 0.83 0.61 -9.37
CA VAL A 61 1.26 0.50 -7.97
C VAL A 61 2.74 0.12 -7.92
N LEU A 62 3.52 0.78 -7.07
CA LEU A 62 4.84 0.33 -6.63
C LEU A 62 4.80 0.02 -5.13
N ALA A 63 4.72 -1.26 -4.78
CA ALA A 63 4.65 -1.73 -3.39
C ALA A 63 6.05 -2.11 -2.89
N THR A 64 6.53 -1.56 -1.77
CA THR A 64 7.95 -1.69 -1.40
C THR A 64 8.25 -2.09 0.07
N SER A 65 9.42 -2.69 0.25
CA SER A 65 10.15 -2.80 1.54
C SER A 65 11.34 -1.82 1.57
N GLY A 66 11.30 -0.71 0.84
CA GLY A 66 12.44 0.20 0.68
C GLY A 66 12.04 1.61 0.21
N GLY A 67 13.00 2.39 -0.29
CA GLY A 67 12.76 3.76 -0.78
C GLY A 67 13.38 4.87 0.05
N HIS A 68 13.99 4.54 1.18
CA HIS A 68 14.64 5.53 2.05
C HIS A 68 15.98 5.02 2.56
N ARG A 69 16.95 5.92 2.67
CA ARG A 69 18.26 5.64 3.26
C ARG A 69 18.75 6.80 4.12
N ALA A 70 19.71 6.54 5.01
CA ALA A 70 20.41 7.59 5.71
C ALA A 70 21.33 8.38 4.76
N GLY A 71 21.42 9.70 4.97
CA GLY A 71 22.33 10.57 4.23
C GLY A 71 23.51 11.05 5.08
N ALA A 72 24.58 11.49 4.42
CA ALA A 72 25.74 12.07 5.12
C ALA A 72 25.42 13.41 5.81
N ARG A 73 24.46 14.17 5.29
CA ARG A 73 24.05 15.49 5.82
C ARG A 73 22.54 15.63 6.06
N ALA A 74 21.77 14.57 5.80
CA ALA A 74 20.33 14.53 5.99
C ALA A 74 19.97 13.24 6.73
N ARG A 75 18.99 13.31 7.64
CA ARG A 75 18.56 12.14 8.42
C ARG A 75 17.95 11.05 7.53
N VAL A 76 17.23 11.48 6.49
CA VAL A 76 16.63 10.60 5.49
C VAL A 76 16.86 11.21 4.12
N LEU A 77 17.17 10.36 3.15
CA LEU A 77 17.15 10.65 1.72
C LEU A 77 16.20 9.66 1.07
N PHE A 78 15.56 10.08 -0.02
CA PHE A 78 14.91 9.14 -0.92
C PHE A 78 15.96 8.26 -1.59
N ASP A 79 15.63 7.00 -1.84
CA ASP A 79 16.47 6.08 -2.59
C ASP A 79 15.72 5.63 -3.85
N SER A 80 16.33 4.73 -4.61
CA SER A 80 16.02 4.45 -6.01
C SER A 80 14.57 4.04 -6.23
N LEU A 81 13.89 3.43 -5.25
CA LEU A 81 12.46 3.10 -5.38
C LEU A 81 11.53 4.32 -5.42
N VAL A 82 11.82 5.39 -4.68
CA VAL A 82 11.00 6.62 -4.74
C VAL A 82 11.19 7.31 -6.08
N HIS A 83 12.43 7.36 -6.57
CA HIS A 83 12.73 7.86 -7.92
C HIS A 83 12.06 7.01 -8.99
N HIS A 84 12.03 5.69 -8.80
CA HIS A 84 11.34 4.80 -9.73
C HIS A 84 9.81 5.00 -9.71
N ALA A 85 9.19 5.29 -8.57
CA ALA A 85 7.78 5.68 -8.51
C ALA A 85 7.50 6.93 -9.36
N VAL A 86 8.42 7.92 -9.31
CA VAL A 86 8.36 9.12 -10.16
C VAL A 86 8.54 8.77 -11.63
N ASP A 87 9.50 7.92 -11.99
CA ASP A 87 9.70 7.49 -13.38
C ASP A 87 8.46 6.79 -13.94
N LEU A 88 7.82 5.93 -13.14
CA LEU A 88 6.56 5.25 -13.49
C LEU A 88 5.39 6.21 -13.72
N SER A 89 5.43 7.40 -13.10
CA SER A 89 4.43 8.46 -13.34
C SER A 89 4.65 9.19 -14.66
N GLY A 90 5.70 8.89 -15.42
CA GLY A 90 5.95 9.47 -16.74
C GLY A 90 6.13 11.01 -16.76
N VAL A 91 6.29 11.64 -15.59
CA VAL A 91 6.46 13.08 -15.46
C VAL A 91 7.86 13.50 -15.91
N HIS A 92 7.93 14.55 -16.74
CA HIS A 92 9.18 15.13 -17.21
C HIS A 92 9.01 16.62 -17.51
N GLY A 93 10.10 17.38 -17.50
CA GLY A 93 10.11 18.81 -17.82
C GLY A 93 9.58 19.73 -16.71
N ARG A 94 9.24 19.19 -15.54
CA ARG A 94 8.93 19.94 -14.31
C ARG A 94 9.34 19.13 -13.09
N ARG A 95 9.28 19.76 -11.91
CA ARG A 95 9.46 19.04 -10.64
C ARG A 95 8.29 18.04 -10.44
N PRO A 96 8.59 16.76 -10.13
CA PRO A 96 7.58 15.77 -9.74
C PRO A 96 6.86 16.19 -8.47
N ARG A 97 5.54 15.96 -8.43
CA ARG A 97 4.68 16.23 -7.27
C ARG A 97 4.39 14.94 -6.54
N ILE A 98 4.83 14.86 -5.28
CA ILE A 98 4.62 13.70 -4.41
C ILE A 98 3.66 14.08 -3.29
N LEU A 99 2.52 13.42 -3.22
CA LEU A 99 1.66 13.48 -2.06
C LEU A 99 2.16 12.48 -1.02
N TYR A 100 2.56 12.98 0.14
CA TYR A 100 3.06 12.17 1.24
C TYR A 100 1.95 11.86 2.24
N LEU A 101 1.74 10.57 2.55
CA LEU A 101 0.81 10.11 3.58
C LEU A 101 1.60 9.54 4.78
N GLY A 102 1.61 10.31 5.88
CA GLY A 102 2.28 9.95 7.14
C GLY A 102 1.37 9.24 8.15
N THR A 103 0.14 8.89 7.77
CA THR A 103 -0.91 8.46 8.71
C THR A 103 -0.55 7.22 9.52
N ALA A 104 0.28 6.33 8.95
CA ALA A 104 0.78 5.12 9.62
C ALA A 104 1.58 5.41 10.90
N VAL A 105 2.17 6.61 11.01
CA VAL A 105 2.89 7.11 12.19
C VAL A 105 2.15 8.28 12.85
N GLY A 106 0.85 8.44 12.59
CA GLY A 106 0.02 9.49 13.18
C GLY A 106 0.37 10.90 12.67
N ASP A 107 0.83 11.02 11.42
CA ASP A 107 1.25 12.30 10.81
C ASP A 107 2.31 13.04 11.64
N ALA A 108 3.23 12.29 12.25
CA ALA A 108 4.26 12.83 13.11
C ALA A 108 5.09 13.92 12.40
N GLU A 109 5.01 15.15 12.90
CA GLU A 109 5.62 16.35 12.28
C GLU A 109 7.12 16.18 11.99
N HIS A 110 7.85 15.53 12.89
CA HIS A 110 9.28 15.31 12.73
C HIS A 110 9.61 14.30 11.60
N VAL A 111 8.70 13.37 11.29
CA VAL A 111 8.84 12.47 10.14
C VAL A 111 8.53 13.24 8.86
N THR A 112 7.44 14.02 8.85
CA THR A 112 7.07 14.90 7.74
C THR A 112 8.20 15.88 7.40
N ALA A 113 8.84 16.50 8.38
CA ALA A 113 9.98 17.40 8.18
C ALA A 113 11.18 16.68 7.52
N ARG A 114 11.46 15.43 7.90
CA ARG A 114 12.52 14.62 7.25
C ARG A 114 12.18 14.30 5.80
N MET A 115 10.90 14.04 5.50
CA MET A 115 10.46 13.79 4.13
C MET A 115 10.53 15.05 3.26
N HIS A 116 10.19 16.22 3.80
CA HIS A 116 10.41 17.48 3.10
C HIS A 116 11.88 17.71 2.77
N GLU A 117 12.80 17.43 3.70
CA GLU A 117 14.23 17.54 3.45
C GLU A 117 14.70 16.55 2.37
N ALA A 118 14.24 15.29 2.43
CA ALA A 118 14.53 14.30 1.41
C ALA A 118 14.02 14.73 0.02
N ALA A 119 12.79 15.25 -0.07
CA ALA A 119 12.20 15.77 -1.30
C ALA A 119 12.96 16.98 -1.85
N ARG A 120 13.35 17.91 -0.98
CA ARG A 120 14.17 19.07 -1.35
C ARG A 120 15.49 18.64 -1.98
N VAL A 121 16.17 17.66 -1.39
CA VAL A 121 17.43 17.10 -1.91
C VAL A 121 17.20 16.36 -3.24
N ALA A 122 16.08 15.65 -3.38
CA ALA A 122 15.71 14.96 -4.63
C ALA A 122 15.18 15.88 -5.73
N GLY A 123 14.91 17.17 -5.45
CA GLY A 123 14.31 18.08 -6.42
C GLY A 123 12.82 17.85 -6.65
N PHE A 124 12.14 17.19 -5.72
CA PHE A 124 10.70 16.93 -5.79
C PHE A 124 9.90 18.01 -5.03
N ASP A 125 8.66 18.22 -5.44
CA ASP A 125 7.69 19.03 -4.71
C ASP A 125 6.84 18.07 -3.87
N LEU A 126 6.99 18.12 -2.55
CA LEU A 126 6.28 17.23 -1.63
C LEU A 126 5.21 18.00 -0.87
N THR A 127 3.99 17.46 -0.91
CA THR A 127 2.85 17.95 -0.15
C THR A 127 2.40 16.86 0.83
N PRO A 128 2.44 17.12 2.15
CA PRO A 128 1.90 16.17 3.12
C PRO A 128 0.38 16.34 3.22
N LEU A 129 -0.35 15.23 3.09
CA LEU A 129 -1.76 15.18 3.47
C LEU A 129 -1.84 14.65 4.90
N HIS A 130 -2.19 15.52 5.83
CA HIS A 130 -2.42 15.17 7.23
C HIS A 130 -3.90 14.90 7.46
N LEU A 131 -4.20 13.94 8.32
CA LEU A 131 -5.54 13.66 8.85
C LEU A 131 -5.61 13.87 10.36
N PHE A 132 -4.48 14.11 11.03
CA PHE A 132 -4.41 14.47 12.44
C PHE A 132 -4.10 15.97 12.62
N PRO A 133 -4.90 16.72 13.40
CA PRO A 133 -6.18 16.31 14.01
C PRO A 133 -7.34 16.26 13.01
N MET A 134 -7.17 16.80 11.79
CA MET A 134 -8.15 16.82 10.71
C MET A 134 -7.45 16.91 9.35
N PRO A 135 -8.15 16.68 8.22
CA PRO A 135 -7.64 16.98 6.89
C PRO A 135 -7.08 18.41 6.81
N ASN A 136 -5.83 18.56 6.36
CA ASN A 136 -5.18 19.88 6.19
C ASN A 136 -5.47 20.54 4.84
N VAL A 137 -6.42 20.00 4.06
CA VAL A 137 -6.86 20.50 2.76
C VAL A 137 -8.38 20.43 2.67
N ASP A 138 -8.97 21.35 1.91
CA ASP A 138 -10.44 21.41 1.73
C ASP A 138 -10.96 20.28 0.83
N ASP A 139 -10.23 19.95 -0.24
CA ASP A 139 -10.56 18.90 -1.19
C ASP A 139 -9.46 17.83 -1.21
N VAL A 140 -9.66 16.76 -0.45
CA VAL A 140 -8.73 15.64 -0.34
C VAL A 140 -8.58 14.88 -1.67
N GLU A 141 -9.68 14.67 -2.39
CA GLU A 141 -9.63 13.93 -3.66
C GLU A 141 -8.99 14.75 -4.76
N GLY A 142 -9.36 16.03 -4.90
CA GLY A 142 -8.69 16.94 -5.82
C GLY A 142 -7.19 17.01 -5.53
N THR A 143 -6.82 17.10 -4.24
CA THR A 143 -5.41 17.05 -3.83
C THR A 143 -4.73 15.76 -4.29
N LEU A 144 -5.36 14.59 -4.11
CA LEU A 144 -4.80 13.33 -4.61
C LEU A 144 -4.61 13.32 -6.13
N LEU A 145 -5.59 13.83 -6.89
CA LEU A 145 -5.58 13.85 -8.35
C LEU A 145 -4.56 14.84 -8.93
N ASP A 146 -4.17 15.87 -8.16
CA ASP A 146 -3.21 16.90 -8.58
C ASP A 146 -1.73 16.49 -8.44
N HIS A 147 -1.47 15.28 -7.96
CA HIS A 147 -0.13 14.73 -7.73
C HIS A 147 0.22 13.59 -8.69
N ASP A 148 1.51 13.40 -8.93
CA ASP A 148 2.01 12.35 -9.82
C ASP A 148 2.12 11.00 -9.09
N VAL A 149 2.53 11.07 -7.83
CA VAL A 149 2.79 9.92 -6.96
C VAL A 149 2.15 10.16 -5.61
N VAL A 150 1.48 9.16 -5.07
CA VAL A 150 1.17 9.06 -3.64
C VAL A 150 2.21 8.16 -3.00
N TRP A 151 2.91 8.65 -1.99
CA TRP A 151 3.89 7.89 -1.23
C TRP A 151 3.44 7.72 0.23
N VAL A 152 3.10 6.48 0.59
CA VAL A 152 2.63 6.12 1.94
C VAL A 152 3.79 5.63 2.79
N MET A 153 3.96 6.26 3.95
CA MET A 153 5.01 5.89 4.90
C MET A 153 4.69 4.57 5.62
N GLY A 154 5.75 3.90 6.08
CA GLY A 154 5.64 2.76 7.00
C GLY A 154 5.14 3.17 8.38
N GLY A 155 4.78 2.19 9.21
CA GLY A 155 4.18 2.42 10.53
C GLY A 155 3.12 1.36 10.83
N SER A 156 2.02 1.75 11.47
CA SER A 156 0.89 0.85 11.72
C SER A 156 -0.09 0.86 10.55
N VAL A 157 -0.19 -0.27 9.84
CA VAL A 157 -1.20 -0.48 8.78
C VAL A 157 -2.60 -0.56 9.36
N ALA A 158 -2.77 -1.09 10.58
CA ALA A 158 -4.06 -1.10 11.25
C ALA A 158 -4.56 0.32 11.51
N ASN A 159 -3.69 1.20 12.01
CA ASN A 159 -4.06 2.58 12.33
C ASN A 159 -4.37 3.40 11.08
N LEU A 160 -3.52 3.32 10.04
CA LEU A 160 -3.79 4.08 8.81
C LEU A 160 -5.11 3.63 8.17
N LEU A 161 -5.39 2.32 8.11
CA LEU A 161 -6.63 1.80 7.51
C LEU A 161 -7.87 2.27 8.29
N ALA A 162 -7.82 2.25 9.63
CA ALA A 162 -8.90 2.74 10.46
C ALA A 162 -9.20 4.22 10.20
N VAL A 163 -8.17 5.07 10.20
CA VAL A 163 -8.31 6.51 9.95
C VAL A 163 -8.81 6.75 8.53
N TRP A 164 -8.22 6.09 7.53
CA TRP A 164 -8.59 6.29 6.13
C TRP A 164 -10.04 5.94 5.85
N ARG A 165 -10.57 4.87 6.45
CA ARG A 165 -11.99 4.49 6.34
C ARG A 165 -12.91 5.55 6.95
N VAL A 166 -12.55 6.12 8.09
CA VAL A 166 -13.31 7.22 8.71
C VAL A 166 -13.37 8.44 7.79
N HIS A 167 -12.27 8.76 7.10
CA HIS A 167 -12.19 9.90 6.19
C HIS A 167 -12.61 9.59 4.74
N GLY A 168 -12.99 8.35 4.42
CA GLY A 168 -13.31 7.93 3.05
C GLY A 168 -12.13 8.00 2.06
N LEU A 169 -10.89 8.00 2.58
CA LEU A 169 -9.68 8.11 1.78
C LEU A 169 -9.45 6.87 0.91
N ASP A 170 -9.92 5.70 1.36
CA ASP A 170 -9.95 4.46 0.59
C ASP A 170 -10.59 4.65 -0.80
N ARG A 171 -11.75 5.30 -0.85
CA ARG A 171 -12.48 5.56 -2.10
C ARG A 171 -11.78 6.61 -2.96
N ALA A 172 -11.24 7.65 -2.33
CA ALA A 172 -10.50 8.70 -3.03
C ALA A 172 -9.19 8.16 -3.65
N LEU A 173 -8.43 7.35 -2.91
CA LEU A 173 -7.24 6.66 -3.41
C LEU A 173 -7.58 5.71 -4.57
N ARG A 174 -8.71 5.00 -4.51
CA ARG A 174 -9.20 4.18 -5.63
C ARG A 174 -9.40 5.01 -6.89
N ARG A 175 -10.00 6.19 -6.77
CA ARG A 175 -10.24 7.11 -7.90
C ARG A 175 -8.94 7.69 -8.43
N ALA A 176 -8.03 8.14 -7.56
CA ALA A 176 -6.70 8.62 -7.93
C ALA A 176 -5.90 7.56 -8.71
N TRP A 177 -5.89 6.32 -8.23
CA TRP A 177 -5.25 5.21 -8.93
C TRP A 177 -5.81 4.98 -10.33
N ARG A 178 -7.15 4.97 -10.45
CA ARG A 178 -7.83 4.81 -11.74
C ARG A 178 -7.58 5.97 -12.69
N ALA A 179 -7.29 7.16 -12.17
CA ALA A 179 -6.91 8.35 -12.93
C ALA A 179 -5.41 8.39 -13.30
N GLY A 180 -4.62 7.37 -12.95
CA GLY A 180 -3.22 7.26 -13.34
C GLY A 180 -2.23 7.86 -12.34
N VAL A 181 -2.67 8.27 -11.14
CA VAL A 181 -1.74 8.59 -10.04
C VAL A 181 -1.02 7.31 -9.63
N VAL A 182 0.31 7.34 -9.56
CA VAL A 182 1.10 6.19 -9.11
C VAL A 182 0.90 6.03 -7.60
N LEU A 183 0.32 4.92 -7.17
CA LEU A 183 0.25 4.59 -5.76
C LEU A 183 1.53 3.88 -5.35
N SER A 184 2.16 4.34 -4.28
CA SER A 184 3.40 3.75 -3.78
C SER A 184 3.47 3.85 -2.27
N GLY A 185 4.32 3.03 -1.67
CA GLY A 185 4.55 3.11 -0.23
C GLY A 185 5.43 1.99 0.29
N VAL A 186 6.01 2.27 1.45
CA VAL A 186 6.93 1.36 2.14
C VAL A 186 6.24 0.68 3.31
N SER A 187 6.54 -0.60 3.55
CA SER A 187 6.11 -1.31 4.76
C SER A 187 4.57 -1.33 4.90
N ALA A 188 3.99 -0.73 5.95
CA ALA A 188 2.55 -0.53 6.06
C ALA A 188 1.92 0.15 4.84
N GLY A 189 2.65 1.10 4.21
CA GLY A 189 2.25 1.74 2.98
C GLY A 189 2.32 0.84 1.74
N SER A 190 3.03 -0.29 1.81
CA SER A 190 2.95 -1.37 0.82
C SER A 190 1.75 -2.27 1.10
N ILE A 191 1.63 -2.77 2.34
CA ILE A 191 0.57 -3.71 2.75
C ILE A 191 -0.82 -3.14 2.48
N CYS A 192 -1.04 -1.84 2.66
CA CYS A 192 -2.37 -1.24 2.54
C CYS A 192 -3.00 -1.42 1.15
N TRP A 193 -2.21 -1.60 0.08
CA TRP A 193 -2.73 -1.81 -1.28
C TRP A 193 -3.28 -3.22 -1.53
N PHE A 194 -2.95 -4.18 -0.69
CA PHE A 194 -3.26 -5.59 -0.89
C PHE A 194 -4.57 -5.98 -0.18
N GLU A 195 -4.97 -7.24 -0.26
CA GLU A 195 -6.07 -7.77 0.57
C GLU A 195 -5.65 -7.87 2.04
N GLY A 196 -4.36 -8.10 2.29
CA GLY A 196 -3.82 -8.21 3.63
C GLY A 196 -2.33 -8.49 3.66
N GLY A 197 -1.79 -8.73 4.87
CA GLY A 197 -0.38 -9.02 5.08
C GLY A 197 -0.02 -9.26 6.55
N ALA A 198 1.23 -9.64 6.78
CA ALA A 198 1.78 -9.80 8.12
C ALA A 198 2.22 -8.45 8.71
N THR A 199 1.78 -8.14 9.94
CA THR A 199 2.09 -6.87 10.60
C THR A 199 2.26 -6.99 12.11
N ASP A 200 3.10 -6.11 12.65
CA ASP A 200 3.35 -5.81 14.06
C ASP A 200 2.51 -4.62 14.57
N SER A 201 1.53 -4.14 13.79
CA SER A 201 0.67 -2.99 14.13
C SER A 201 -0.03 -3.10 15.47
N TYR A 202 -0.19 -4.32 15.98
CA TYR A 202 -0.91 -4.62 17.21
C TYR A 202 0.03 -4.95 18.40
N GLY A 203 1.34 -4.95 18.18
CA GLY A 203 2.35 -5.30 19.17
C GLY A 203 3.50 -6.14 18.57
N PRO A 204 4.51 -6.52 19.38
CA PRO A 204 5.71 -7.21 18.90
C PRO A 204 5.46 -8.57 18.26
N GLU A 205 4.36 -9.24 18.64
CA GLU A 205 3.95 -10.49 17.99
C GLU A 205 3.21 -10.20 16.70
N LEU A 206 3.77 -10.67 15.58
CA LEU A 206 3.20 -10.50 14.26
C LEU A 206 1.81 -11.15 14.17
N ARG A 207 0.88 -10.42 13.57
CA ARG A 207 -0.49 -10.83 13.29
C ARG A 207 -0.89 -10.49 11.87
N PRO A 208 -1.89 -11.17 11.30
CA PRO A 208 -2.45 -10.76 10.01
C PRO A 208 -3.22 -9.44 10.15
N VAL A 209 -3.14 -8.61 9.11
CA VAL A 209 -4.27 -7.80 8.67
C VAL A 209 -4.86 -8.50 7.44
N ALA A 210 -6.17 -8.76 7.42
CA ALA A 210 -6.85 -9.50 6.35
C ALA A 210 -7.92 -8.67 5.63
N ASP A 211 -8.01 -7.39 6.00
CA ASP A 211 -8.94 -6.40 5.48
C ASP A 211 -8.15 -5.13 5.14
N ALA A 212 -7.11 -5.21 4.32
CA ALA A 212 -6.50 -4.01 3.73
C ALA A 212 -7.40 -3.43 2.62
N LEU A 213 -6.90 -2.52 1.77
CA LEU A 213 -7.76 -1.85 0.80
C LEU A 213 -8.23 -2.76 -0.35
N GLY A 214 -7.56 -3.90 -0.58
CA GLY A 214 -7.93 -4.88 -1.61
C GLY A 214 -7.77 -4.33 -3.02
N PHE A 215 -6.83 -3.40 -3.23
CA PHE A 215 -6.59 -2.82 -4.55
C PHE A 215 -5.87 -3.80 -5.48
N LEU A 216 -5.01 -4.64 -4.89
CA LEU A 216 -4.34 -5.78 -5.48
C LEU A 216 -4.89 -7.06 -4.83
N PRO A 217 -5.31 -8.07 -5.62
CA PRO A 217 -5.99 -9.28 -5.12
C PRO A 217 -4.99 -10.34 -4.61
N TYR A 218 -4.03 -9.89 -3.81
CA TYR A 218 -2.93 -10.71 -3.29
C TYR A 218 -2.71 -10.36 -1.81
N GLY A 219 -1.98 -11.22 -1.09
CA GLY A 219 -1.37 -10.87 0.19
C GLY A 219 -0.03 -10.16 -0.01
N ASN A 220 0.47 -9.47 1.02
CA ASN A 220 1.79 -8.83 0.99
C ASN A 220 2.65 -9.15 2.22
N GLY A 221 3.88 -9.61 1.96
CA GLY A 221 4.91 -9.83 2.97
C GLY A 221 6.08 -8.86 2.79
N VAL A 222 6.13 -7.80 3.58
CA VAL A 222 7.25 -6.83 3.58
C VAL A 222 8.38 -7.27 4.52
N HIS A 223 9.58 -6.70 4.36
CA HIS A 223 10.73 -6.91 5.24
C HIS A 223 11.08 -8.39 5.44
N TYR A 224 11.00 -9.17 4.35
CA TYR A 224 10.96 -10.64 4.40
C TYR A 224 12.27 -11.29 4.87
N ASP A 225 13.37 -10.55 4.82
CA ASP A 225 14.72 -10.93 5.26
C ASP A 225 15.15 -10.30 6.60
N SER A 226 14.39 -9.34 7.13
CA SER A 226 14.76 -8.58 8.33
C SER A 226 14.12 -9.06 9.62
N ASP A 227 12.93 -9.67 9.54
CA ASP A 227 12.23 -10.25 10.68
C ASP A 227 11.94 -11.75 10.43
N PRO A 228 12.59 -12.67 11.17
CA PRO A 228 12.46 -14.11 10.94
C PRO A 228 11.05 -14.65 11.18
N GLY A 229 10.17 -13.90 11.86
CA GLY A 229 8.77 -14.28 12.08
C GLY A 229 7.87 -14.07 10.87
N ARG A 230 8.24 -13.18 9.94
CA ARG A 230 7.36 -12.78 8.82
C ARG A 230 7.14 -13.88 7.81
N ARG A 231 8.22 -14.55 7.39
CA ARG A 231 8.16 -15.63 6.40
C ARG A 231 7.34 -16.84 6.88
N PRO A 232 7.57 -17.40 8.10
CA PRO A 232 6.70 -18.45 8.64
C PRO A 232 5.24 -18.03 8.80
N LEU A 233 4.97 -16.77 9.18
CA LEU A 233 3.61 -16.29 9.30
C LEU A 233 2.91 -16.19 7.94
N ILE A 234 3.54 -15.62 6.91
CA ILE A 234 2.97 -15.58 5.56
C ILE A 234 2.69 -16.99 5.04
N HIS A 235 3.63 -17.93 5.20
CA HIS A 235 3.43 -19.32 4.80
C HIS A 235 2.19 -19.93 5.46
N ARG A 236 2.01 -19.71 6.77
CA ARG A 236 0.82 -20.18 7.50
C ARG A 236 -0.48 -19.55 6.99
N LEU A 237 -0.49 -18.22 6.84
CA LEU A 237 -1.67 -17.47 6.40
C LEU A 237 -2.11 -17.83 4.98
N VAL A 238 -1.16 -18.18 4.11
CA VAL A 238 -1.48 -18.66 2.76
C VAL A 238 -1.94 -20.13 2.79
N ALA A 239 -1.32 -20.98 3.62
CA ALA A 239 -1.70 -22.39 3.75
C ALA A 239 -3.11 -22.56 4.32
N ASP A 240 -3.49 -21.76 5.33
CA ASP A 240 -4.81 -21.84 5.98
C ASP A 240 -5.91 -21.02 5.27
N GLY A 241 -5.56 -20.34 4.17
CA GLY A 241 -6.48 -19.55 3.35
C GLY A 241 -6.87 -18.20 3.93
N THR A 242 -6.24 -17.73 5.03
CA THR A 242 -6.44 -16.38 5.57
C THR A 242 -5.97 -15.31 4.58
N LEU A 243 -4.91 -15.57 3.82
CA LEU A 243 -4.45 -14.74 2.72
C LEU A 243 -4.52 -15.54 1.40
N PRO A 244 -4.78 -14.87 0.26
CA PRO A 244 -4.62 -15.49 -1.05
C PRO A 244 -3.12 -15.70 -1.36
N THR A 245 -2.76 -15.92 -2.62
CA THR A 245 -1.35 -15.85 -3.05
C THR A 245 -0.71 -14.56 -2.54
N ALA A 246 0.45 -14.67 -1.89
CA ALA A 246 1.13 -13.53 -1.30
C ALA A 246 2.39 -13.17 -2.07
N HIS A 247 2.59 -11.88 -2.33
CA HIS A 247 3.80 -11.34 -2.92
C HIS A 247 4.67 -10.66 -1.85
N CYS A 248 5.91 -11.09 -1.73
CA CYS A 248 6.79 -10.71 -0.64
C CYS A 248 8.09 -10.06 -1.14
N THR A 249 8.66 -9.18 -0.32
CA THR A 249 9.82 -8.36 -0.68
C THR A 249 10.81 -8.26 0.48
N ASP A 250 12.07 -8.59 0.20
CA ASP A 250 13.19 -8.25 1.07
C ASP A 250 13.37 -6.72 1.17
N ASP A 251 14.10 -6.25 2.19
CA ASP A 251 14.44 -4.84 2.34
C ASP A 251 15.13 -4.27 1.10
N GLY A 252 14.65 -3.11 0.64
CA GLY A 252 15.12 -2.46 -0.58
C GLY A 252 14.49 -2.98 -1.88
N VAL A 253 13.53 -3.91 -1.81
CA VAL A 253 12.82 -4.46 -2.98
C VAL A 253 11.43 -3.84 -3.14
N GLY A 254 11.03 -3.63 -4.40
CA GLY A 254 9.69 -3.18 -4.78
C GLY A 254 9.06 -4.05 -5.87
N LEU A 255 7.73 -4.06 -5.90
CA LEU A 255 6.92 -4.79 -6.87
C LEU A 255 6.10 -3.80 -7.69
N VAL A 256 6.24 -3.85 -9.02
CA VAL A 256 5.55 -2.96 -9.96
C VAL A 256 4.31 -3.68 -10.49
N TYR A 257 3.15 -3.02 -10.37
CA TYR A 257 1.88 -3.50 -10.91
C TYR A 257 1.32 -2.53 -11.94
N HIS A 258 0.77 -3.08 -13.01
CA HIS A 258 -0.07 -2.36 -13.97
C HIS A 258 -1.48 -2.92 -13.91
N GLY A 259 -2.45 -2.08 -13.54
CA GLY A 259 -3.71 -2.56 -12.96
C GLY A 259 -3.39 -3.47 -11.77
N THR A 260 -3.94 -4.67 -11.77
CA THR A 260 -3.66 -5.67 -10.73
C THR A 260 -2.57 -6.66 -11.12
N ARG A 261 -1.99 -6.57 -12.32
CA ARG A 261 -1.00 -7.55 -12.80
C ARG A 261 0.39 -7.17 -12.34
N LEU A 262 1.08 -8.09 -11.65
CA LEU A 262 2.52 -7.96 -11.36
C LEU A 262 3.32 -7.94 -12.67
N VAL A 263 4.17 -6.93 -12.84
CA VAL A 263 4.94 -6.69 -14.07
C VAL A 263 6.40 -7.02 -13.87
N GLU A 264 6.99 -6.54 -12.78
CA GLU A 264 8.38 -6.81 -12.43
C GLU A 264 8.62 -6.60 -10.94
N ALA A 265 9.72 -7.17 -10.45
CA ALA A 265 10.34 -6.81 -9.18
C ALA A 265 11.59 -5.97 -9.44
N VAL A 266 11.83 -4.97 -8.61
CA VAL A 266 12.97 -4.05 -8.71
C VAL A 266 13.66 -3.90 -7.36
N THR A 267 14.95 -3.59 -7.33
CA THR A 267 15.71 -3.50 -6.08
C THR A 267 16.68 -2.32 -6.04
N GLU A 268 16.89 -1.76 -4.85
CA GLU A 268 17.93 -0.78 -4.52
C GLU A 268 19.30 -1.43 -4.28
N SER A 269 19.33 -2.73 -3.99
CA SER A 269 20.55 -3.45 -3.61
C SER A 269 20.65 -4.82 -4.28
N ALA A 270 21.86 -5.19 -4.71
CA ALA A 270 22.13 -6.50 -5.26
C ALA A 270 21.93 -7.61 -4.20
N GLY A 271 21.52 -8.80 -4.66
CA GLY A 271 21.36 -10.00 -3.82
C GLY A 271 20.03 -10.12 -3.07
N LYS A 272 19.22 -9.06 -3.04
CA LYS A 272 17.87 -9.06 -2.48
C LYS A 272 16.87 -9.78 -3.39
N GLY A 273 15.78 -10.29 -2.84
CA GLY A 273 14.76 -11.05 -3.56
C GLY A 273 13.33 -10.55 -3.37
N ALA A 274 12.50 -10.85 -4.36
CA ALA A 274 11.05 -10.90 -4.21
C ALA A 274 10.58 -12.36 -4.25
N TYR A 275 9.39 -12.64 -3.74
CA TYR A 275 8.88 -14.01 -3.64
C TYR A 275 7.38 -14.05 -3.88
N VAL A 276 6.91 -15.13 -4.51
CA VAL A 276 5.49 -15.48 -4.64
C VAL A 276 5.24 -16.71 -3.79
N VAL A 277 4.35 -16.59 -2.81
CA VAL A 277 3.92 -17.69 -1.95
C VAL A 277 2.51 -18.11 -2.35
N THR A 278 2.38 -19.30 -2.90
CA THR A 278 1.11 -19.89 -3.33
C THR A 278 0.77 -21.09 -2.47
N CYS A 279 -0.50 -21.27 -2.13
CA CYS A 279 -0.95 -22.49 -1.49
C CYS A 279 -0.78 -23.69 -2.44
N GLU A 280 -0.22 -24.79 -1.95
CA GLU A 280 0.00 -26.04 -2.70
C GLU A 280 -0.24 -27.25 -1.77
N GLY A 281 -1.29 -28.03 -2.04
CA GLY A 281 -1.69 -29.16 -1.19
C GLY A 281 -2.04 -28.72 0.23
N ASP A 282 -1.34 -29.30 1.21
CA ASP A 282 -1.49 -29.00 2.64
C ASP A 282 -0.48 -27.95 3.14
N GLY A 283 0.24 -27.28 2.23
CA GLY A 283 1.27 -26.30 2.56
C GLY A 283 1.35 -25.16 1.56
N VAL A 284 2.56 -24.64 1.36
CA VAL A 284 2.83 -23.58 0.40
C VAL A 284 4.04 -23.88 -0.45
N ARG A 285 3.99 -23.35 -1.67
CA ARG A 285 5.13 -23.24 -2.58
C ARG A 285 5.60 -21.80 -2.57
N GLU A 286 6.89 -21.59 -2.37
CA GLU A 286 7.52 -20.28 -2.50
C GLU A 286 8.42 -20.26 -3.74
N GLU A 287 8.21 -19.27 -4.61
CA GLU A 287 9.00 -19.04 -5.80
C GLU A 287 9.70 -17.69 -5.71
N ARG A 288 11.03 -17.67 -5.84
CA ARG A 288 11.81 -16.42 -5.87
C ARG A 288 11.67 -15.75 -7.24
N LEU A 289 11.36 -14.46 -7.22
CA LEU A 289 11.45 -13.56 -8.35
C LEU A 289 12.74 -12.74 -8.23
N GLU A 290 13.58 -12.78 -9.26
CA GLU A 290 14.83 -12.03 -9.25
C GLU A 290 14.58 -10.56 -9.62
N PRO A 291 14.81 -9.60 -8.71
CA PRO A 291 14.52 -8.21 -8.96
C PRO A 291 15.58 -7.56 -9.84
N ARG A 292 15.16 -6.68 -10.75
CA ARG A 292 16.07 -5.85 -11.55
C ARG A 292 16.66 -4.74 -10.68
N LEU A 293 17.99 -4.63 -10.67
CA LEU A 293 18.67 -3.55 -9.96
C LEU A 293 18.35 -2.18 -10.58
N LEU A 294 17.93 -1.24 -9.74
CA LEU A 294 17.69 0.15 -10.12
C LEU A 294 19.01 0.95 -10.15
N PRO A 295 19.12 1.97 -11.01
CA PRO A 295 20.27 2.86 -11.01
C PRO A 295 20.43 3.56 -9.66
N PRO A 296 21.64 3.64 -9.09
CA PRO A 296 21.85 4.27 -7.80
C PRO A 296 21.65 5.78 -7.89
N VAL A 297 20.96 6.36 -6.90
CA VAL A 297 20.75 7.80 -6.80
C VAL A 297 21.99 8.49 -6.24
N ARG A 298 22.43 9.57 -6.90
CA ARG A 298 23.52 10.44 -6.45
C ARG A 298 22.97 11.83 -6.17
N TYR A 299 23.29 12.36 -4.99
CA TYR A 299 22.90 13.68 -4.51
C TYR A 299 24.10 14.59 -4.33
#